data_AF-A0A958FIK1-F1
#
_entry.id   AF-A0A958FIK1-F1
#
_cell.length_a   1.000
_cell.length_b   1.000
_cell.length_c   1.000
_cell.angle_alpha   90.00
_cell.angle_beta   90.00
_cell.angle_gamma   90.00
#
_symmetry.space_group_name_H-M   'P 1'
#
loop_
_entity.id
_entity.type
_entity.pdbx_description
1 polymer ?
#
loop_
_entity_poly.entity_id
_entity_poly.type
_entity_poly.pdbx_seq_one_letter_code
_entity_poly.pdbx_strand_id
1 'polypeptide(L)'
;LHQSLQHRSIVRAMPNTPAQLGMGVTAFAASSEVNIHQISIIDNLLNTTGRTILLENEALLDAVTALSGSGPAYFFYVIKNMIDAGIRMGLDESVAAMLVKQTMLGSFHLMNQSPHSLDQLIKAVTSKGGTTEAAFRAFTASRLGENLQEAIYAAQRRATELSQSE
;
A
#
# COMPACT_ATOMS: atom_id res chain seq x y z
N LEU A 1 -6.29 17.34 -17.93
CA LEU A 1 -7.01 16.21 -18.60
C LEU A 1 -8.14 16.63 -19.54
N HIS A 2 -9.22 17.27 -19.09
CA HIS A 2 -10.33 17.67 -19.99
C HIS A 2 -9.88 18.59 -21.13
N GLN A 3 -8.95 19.52 -20.85
CA GLN A 3 -8.40 20.43 -21.86
C GLN A 3 -7.43 19.74 -22.83
N SER A 4 -6.66 18.74 -22.39
CA SER A 4 -5.66 18.06 -23.22
C SER A 4 -6.25 16.96 -24.11
N LEU A 5 -7.28 16.24 -23.62
CA LEU A 5 -7.91 15.14 -24.35
C LEU A 5 -9.12 15.57 -25.20
N GLN A 6 -9.62 16.80 -25.02
CA GLN A 6 -10.81 17.33 -25.71
C GLN A 6 -12.05 16.41 -25.63
N HIS A 7 -12.16 15.61 -24.57
CA HIS A 7 -13.26 14.67 -24.33
C HIS A 7 -13.92 14.97 -22.98
N ARG A 8 -15.24 14.72 -22.87
CA ARG A 8 -16.01 15.02 -21.64
C ARG A 8 -16.20 13.81 -20.74
N SER A 9 -16.33 12.61 -21.30
CA SER A 9 -16.40 11.37 -20.53
C SER A 9 -14.99 10.81 -20.33
N ILE A 10 -14.38 11.06 -19.18
CA ILE A 10 -13.01 10.68 -18.87
C ILE A 10 -13.00 9.92 -17.54
N VAL A 11 -12.21 8.84 -17.50
CA VAL A 11 -11.90 8.14 -16.26
C VAL A 11 -10.40 8.12 -16.06
N ARG A 12 -9.97 8.49 -14.86
CA ARG A 12 -8.58 8.42 -14.43
C ARG A 12 -8.46 7.29 -13.43
N ALA A 13 -7.55 6.34 -13.71
CA ALA A 13 -7.30 5.18 -12.87
C ALA A 13 -5.85 5.20 -12.39
N MET A 14 -5.64 4.75 -11.16
CA MET A 14 -4.34 4.66 -10.52
C MET A 14 -4.10 3.21 -10.07
N PRO A 15 -3.61 2.33 -10.98
CA PRO A 15 -3.25 0.96 -10.64
C PRO A 15 -1.90 0.92 -9.89
N ASN A 16 -1.53 -0.27 -9.42
CA ASN A 16 -0.20 -0.52 -8.87
C ASN A 16 0.44 -1.80 -9.41
N THR A 17 1.73 -2.00 -9.15
CA THR A 17 2.51 -3.09 -9.77
C THR A 17 1.99 -4.52 -9.51
N PRO A 18 1.39 -4.86 -8.34
CA PRO A 18 0.77 -6.17 -8.13
C PRO A 18 -0.38 -6.50 -9.09
N ALA A 19 -0.89 -5.53 -9.86
CA ALA A 19 -1.87 -5.75 -10.93
C ALA A 19 -1.41 -6.79 -11.96
N GLN A 20 -0.08 -6.89 -12.19
CA GLN A 20 0.51 -7.90 -13.09
C GLN A 20 0.26 -9.34 -12.65
N LEU A 21 -0.09 -9.55 -11.38
CA LEU A 21 -0.39 -10.85 -10.78
C LEU A 21 -1.88 -11.04 -10.48
N GLY A 22 -2.74 -10.10 -10.92
CA GLY A 22 -4.16 -10.09 -10.52
C GLY A 22 -4.40 -9.77 -9.05
N MET A 23 -3.38 -9.28 -8.33
CA MET A 23 -3.44 -8.92 -6.91
C MET A 23 -3.27 -7.41 -6.70
N GLY A 24 -3.56 -6.62 -7.73
CA GLY A 24 -3.47 -5.16 -7.70
C GLY A 24 -4.60 -4.51 -6.91
N VAL A 25 -4.43 -3.21 -6.70
CA VAL A 25 -5.52 -2.31 -6.33
C VAL A 25 -5.50 -1.14 -7.30
N THR A 26 -6.64 -0.89 -7.93
CA THR A 26 -6.82 0.25 -8.82
C THR A 26 -7.93 1.15 -8.28
N ALA A 27 -7.57 2.33 -7.78
CA ALA A 27 -8.58 3.34 -7.54
C ALA A 27 -8.83 4.14 -8.82
N PHE A 28 -10.06 4.57 -9.05
CA PHE A 28 -10.38 5.41 -10.19
C PHE A 28 -11.43 6.45 -9.86
N ALA A 29 -11.39 7.57 -10.58
CA ALA A 29 -12.38 8.63 -10.52
C ALA A 29 -12.88 8.93 -11.94
N ALA A 30 -14.15 9.33 -12.06
CA ALA A 30 -14.81 9.54 -13.33
C ALA A 30 -15.39 10.96 -13.41
N SER A 31 -15.35 11.55 -14.60
CA SER A 31 -16.05 12.82 -14.85
C SER A 31 -17.57 12.65 -14.76
N SER A 32 -18.29 13.76 -14.54
CA SER A 32 -19.75 13.77 -14.43
C SER A 32 -20.49 13.21 -15.64
N GLU A 33 -19.85 13.23 -16.81
CA GLU A 33 -20.38 12.75 -18.08
C GLU A 33 -20.21 11.24 -18.28
N VAL A 34 -19.59 10.53 -17.33
CA VAL A 34 -19.52 9.07 -17.31
C VAL A 34 -20.72 8.54 -16.53
N ASN A 35 -21.62 7.83 -17.21
CA ASN A 35 -22.81 7.30 -16.56
C ASN A 35 -22.53 5.98 -15.80
N ILE A 36 -23.49 5.56 -14.98
CA ILE A 36 -23.34 4.37 -14.13
C ILE A 36 -23.09 3.07 -14.91
N HIS A 37 -23.62 2.93 -16.13
CA HIS A 37 -23.36 1.76 -16.96
C HIS A 37 -21.90 1.73 -17.43
N GLN A 38 -21.35 2.89 -17.81
CA GLN A 38 -19.95 3.02 -18.17
C GLN A 38 -19.03 2.78 -16.97
N ILE A 39 -19.39 3.31 -15.79
CA ILE A 39 -18.68 3.03 -14.53
C ILE A 39 -18.65 1.52 -14.27
N SER A 40 -19.77 0.81 -14.42
CA SER A 40 -19.81 -0.64 -14.21
C SER A 40 -18.93 -1.42 -15.20
N ILE A 41 -18.88 -1.01 -16.47
CA ILE A 41 -17.98 -1.62 -17.47
C ILE A 41 -16.52 -1.43 -17.06
N ILE A 42 -16.15 -0.22 -16.65
CA ILE A 42 -14.78 0.12 -16.24
C ILE A 42 -14.41 -0.62 -14.96
N ASP A 43 -15.31 -0.67 -13.98
CA ASP A 43 -15.10 -1.39 -12.73
C ASP A 43 -14.85 -2.88 -12.98
N ASN A 44 -15.67 -3.51 -13.84
CA ASN A 44 -15.46 -4.90 -14.25
C ASN A 44 -14.13 -5.11 -14.96
N LEU A 45 -13.75 -4.20 -15.86
CA LEU A 45 -12.47 -4.26 -16.57
C LEU A 45 -11.30 -4.18 -15.60
N LEU A 46 -11.30 -3.20 -14.69
CA LEU A 46 -10.19 -2.99 -13.77
C LEU A 46 -10.09 -4.11 -12.72
N ASN A 47 -11.22 -4.69 -12.29
CA ASN A 47 -11.27 -5.84 -11.38
C ASN A 47 -10.61 -7.11 -11.95
N THR A 48 -10.38 -7.20 -13.26
CA THR A 48 -9.60 -8.32 -13.83
C THR A 48 -8.14 -8.35 -13.36
N THR A 49 -7.63 -7.22 -12.83
CA THR A 49 -6.25 -7.07 -12.37
C THR A 49 -6.13 -7.03 -10.83
N GLY A 50 -7.23 -7.18 -10.10
CA GLY A 50 -7.24 -7.12 -8.65
C GLY A 50 -8.51 -6.46 -8.12
N ARG A 51 -8.38 -5.61 -7.10
CA ARG A 51 -9.52 -4.90 -6.50
C ARG A 51 -9.64 -3.49 -7.05
N THR A 52 -10.87 -3.01 -7.21
CA THR A 52 -11.16 -1.63 -7.62
C THR A 52 -11.77 -0.81 -6.51
N ILE A 53 -11.57 0.50 -6.59
CA ILE A 53 -12.20 1.48 -5.71
C ILE A 53 -12.63 2.68 -6.55
N LEU A 54 -13.93 2.96 -6.62
CA LEU A 54 -14.43 4.20 -7.19
C LEU A 54 -14.30 5.33 -6.14
N LEU A 55 -13.70 6.44 -6.54
CA LEU A 55 -13.56 7.64 -5.72
C LEU A 55 -14.46 8.74 -6.25
N GLU A 56 -15.20 9.39 -5.34
CA GLU A 56 -16.06 10.53 -5.68
C GLU A 56 -15.26 11.81 -5.99
N ASN A 57 -14.09 11.97 -5.35
CA ASN A 57 -13.22 13.12 -5.55
C ASN A 57 -11.91 12.68 -6.22
N GLU A 58 -11.67 13.17 -7.44
CA GLU A 58 -10.46 12.87 -8.20
C GLU A 58 -9.16 13.25 -7.46
N ALA A 59 -9.18 14.31 -6.64
CA ALA A 59 -8.01 14.72 -5.86
C ALA A 59 -7.53 13.66 -4.86
N LEU A 60 -8.38 12.69 -4.49
CA LEU A 60 -7.98 11.56 -3.65
C LEU A 60 -7.06 10.57 -4.39
N LEU A 61 -6.95 10.64 -5.72
CA LEU A 61 -5.99 9.81 -6.48
C LEU A 61 -4.53 10.11 -6.11
N ASP A 62 -4.21 11.33 -5.63
CA ASP A 62 -2.88 11.66 -5.12
C ASP A 62 -2.57 10.87 -3.83
N ALA A 63 -3.57 10.74 -2.95
CA ALA A 63 -3.45 9.91 -1.74
C ALA A 63 -3.33 8.42 -2.08
N VAL A 64 -4.08 7.95 -3.08
CA VAL A 64 -3.94 6.58 -3.60
C VAL A 64 -2.55 6.35 -4.15
N THR A 65 -2.02 7.30 -4.93
CA THR A 65 -0.65 7.22 -5.48
C THR A 65 0.38 7.06 -4.37
N ALA A 66 0.23 7.83 -3.29
CA ALA A 66 1.11 7.75 -2.14
C ALA A 66 1.01 6.41 -1.39
N LEU A 67 -0.20 5.84 -1.26
CA LEU A 67 -0.46 4.62 -0.50
C LEU A 67 -0.26 3.34 -1.31
N SER A 68 -0.97 3.17 -2.43
CA SER A 68 -0.99 1.92 -3.20
C SER A 68 -0.07 1.94 -4.41
N GLY A 69 0.10 3.10 -5.06
CA GLY A 69 1.01 3.25 -6.20
C GLY A 69 2.47 3.07 -5.78
N SER A 70 2.86 3.81 -4.74
CA SER A 70 4.20 3.75 -4.14
C SER A 70 4.35 2.65 -3.08
N GLY A 71 3.23 2.16 -2.53
CA GLY A 71 3.16 1.15 -1.48
C GLY A 71 4.03 -0.10 -1.65
N PRO A 72 4.08 -0.74 -2.85
CA PRO A 72 4.94 -1.88 -3.09
C PRO A 72 6.41 -1.62 -2.76
N ALA A 73 6.92 -0.42 -3.07
CA ALA A 73 8.30 -0.05 -2.76
C ALA A 73 8.54 0.03 -1.25
N TYR A 74 7.59 0.56 -0.48
CA TYR A 74 7.69 0.61 0.98
C TYR A 74 7.74 -0.79 1.58
N PHE A 75 6.88 -1.68 1.08
CA PHE A 75 6.85 -3.09 1.50
C PHE A 75 8.18 -3.80 1.22
N PHE A 76 8.72 -3.65 0.01
CA PHE A 76 10.02 -4.22 -0.34
C PHE A 76 11.16 -3.64 0.51
N TYR A 77 11.11 -2.34 0.81
CA TYR A 77 12.11 -1.68 1.65
C TYR A 77 12.10 -2.21 3.09
N VAL A 78 10.92 -2.41 3.68
CA VAL A 78 10.80 -3.02 5.02
C VAL A 78 11.35 -4.45 5.02
N ILE A 79 10.93 -5.27 4.05
CA ILE A 79 11.43 -6.66 3.92
C ILE A 79 12.94 -6.67 3.76
N LYS A 80 13.51 -5.82 2.90
CA LYS A 80 14.96 -5.72 2.71
C LYS A 80 15.67 -5.44 4.03
N ASN A 81 15.22 -4.45 4.79
CA ASN A 81 15.88 -4.06 6.05
C ASN A 81 15.76 -5.16 7.12
N MET A 82 14.67 -5.92 7.14
CA MET A 82 14.54 -7.07 8.03
C MET A 82 15.48 -8.22 7.66
N ILE A 83 15.65 -8.49 6.36
CA ILE A 83 16.62 -9.49 5.87
C ILE A 83 18.03 -9.05 6.24
N ASP A 84 18.39 -7.78 5.99
CA ASP A 84 19.70 -7.21 6.34
C ASP A 84 19.97 -7.32 7.85
N ALA A 85 18.95 -7.12 8.69
CA ALA A 85 19.07 -7.32 10.14
C ALA A 85 19.34 -8.78 10.51
N GLY A 86 18.65 -9.74 9.88
CA GLY A 86 18.89 -11.17 10.07
C GLY A 86 20.32 -11.58 9.68
N ILE A 87 20.83 -11.04 8.57
CA ILE A 87 22.23 -11.27 8.14
C ILE A 87 23.21 -10.72 9.18
N ARG A 88 22.97 -9.52 9.72
CA ARG A 88 23.81 -8.94 10.78
C ARG A 88 23.75 -9.74 12.10
N MET A 89 22.70 -10.51 12.32
CA MET A 89 22.60 -11.47 13.44
C MET A 89 23.34 -12.78 13.17
N GLY A 90 23.95 -12.95 11.99
CA GLY A 90 24.74 -14.11 11.61
C GLY A 90 23.99 -15.18 10.80
N LEU A 91 22.78 -14.88 10.31
CA LEU A 91 22.06 -15.79 9.41
C LEU A 91 22.61 -15.68 7.98
N ASP A 92 22.61 -16.80 7.27
CA ASP A 92 22.80 -16.79 5.81
C ASP A 92 21.69 -15.97 5.14
N GLU A 93 22.03 -15.26 4.07
CA GLU A 93 21.09 -14.42 3.32
C GLU A 93 19.84 -15.18 2.88
N SER A 94 20.02 -16.41 2.37
CA SER A 94 18.91 -17.26 1.92
C SER A 94 17.97 -17.64 3.06
N VAL A 95 18.52 -17.91 4.24
CA VAL A 95 17.76 -18.25 5.45
C VAL A 95 17.03 -17.03 5.98
N ALA A 96 17.71 -15.87 6.10
CA ALA A 96 17.09 -14.62 6.53
C ALA A 96 15.96 -14.21 5.58
N ALA A 97 16.17 -14.33 4.27
CA ALA A 97 15.15 -14.06 3.25
C ALA A 97 13.94 -14.99 3.37
N MET A 98 14.16 -16.30 3.56
CA MET A 98 13.08 -17.26 3.75
C MET A 98 12.24 -16.93 4.99
N LEU A 99 12.90 -16.70 6.13
CA LEU A 99 12.23 -16.37 7.39
C LEU A 99 11.37 -15.11 7.24
N VAL A 100 11.94 -14.01 6.76
CA VAL A 100 11.22 -12.73 6.64
C VAL A 100 10.05 -12.85 5.66
N LYS A 101 10.28 -13.39 4.46
CA LYS A 101 9.24 -13.48 3.43
C LYS A 101 8.08 -14.37 3.88
N GLN A 102 8.38 -15.54 4.45
CA GLN A 102 7.34 -16.46 4.91
C GLN A 102 6.57 -15.91 6.11
N THR A 103 7.26 -15.28 7.07
CA THR A 103 6.60 -14.61 8.20
C THR A 103 5.67 -13.51 7.71
N MET A 104 6.12 -12.64 6.80
CA MET A 104 5.27 -11.55 6.26
C MET A 104 4.07 -12.08 5.49
N LEU A 105 4.26 -13.10 4.64
CA LEU A 105 3.17 -13.73 3.90
C LEU A 105 2.12 -14.34 4.86
N GLY A 106 2.58 -15.11 5.86
CA GLY A 106 1.71 -15.72 6.85
C GLY A 106 0.95 -14.68 7.70
N SER A 107 1.64 -13.62 8.14
CA SER A 107 1.03 -12.52 8.90
C SER A 107 -0.03 -11.77 8.08
N PHE A 108 0.22 -11.53 6.79
CA PHE A 108 -0.76 -10.90 5.91
C PHE A 108 -2.02 -11.77 5.73
N HIS A 109 -1.85 -13.07 5.53
CA HIS A 109 -2.99 -14.00 5.45
C HIS A 109 -3.77 -14.08 6.77
N LEU A 110 -3.07 -14.16 7.90
CA LEU A 110 -3.69 -14.18 9.22
C LEU A 110 -4.52 -12.92 9.44
N MET A 111 -3.98 -11.75 9.11
CA MET A 111 -4.69 -10.47 9.18
C MET A 111 -5.98 -10.47 8.34
N ASN A 112 -5.90 -10.91 7.08
CA ASN A 112 -7.05 -10.93 6.17
C ASN A 112 -8.18 -11.88 6.60
N GLN A 113 -7.86 -12.90 7.39
CA GLN A 113 -8.83 -13.89 7.88
C GLN A 113 -9.27 -13.60 9.32
N SER A 114 -8.64 -12.65 10.00
CA SER A 114 -8.90 -12.38 11.40
C SER A 114 -10.11 -11.46 11.59
N PRO A 115 -10.98 -11.72 12.58
CA PRO A 115 -11.98 -10.75 13.01
C PRO A 115 -11.39 -9.63 13.90
N HIS A 116 -10.09 -9.69 14.21
CA HIS A 116 -9.43 -8.77 15.13
C HIS A 116 -8.83 -7.56 14.42
N SER A 117 -8.75 -6.44 15.14
CA SER A 117 -8.04 -5.25 14.67
C SER A 117 -6.51 -5.48 14.63
N LEU A 118 -5.79 -4.64 13.88
CA LEU A 118 -4.33 -4.65 13.86
C LEU A 118 -3.72 -4.53 15.26
N ASP A 119 -4.24 -3.63 16.10
CA ASP A 119 -3.77 -3.47 17.48
C ASP A 119 -3.97 -4.75 18.31
N GLN A 120 -5.08 -5.44 18.10
CA GLN A 120 -5.36 -6.72 18.76
C GLN A 120 -4.39 -7.82 18.27
N LEU A 121 -4.13 -7.89 16.97
CA LEU A 121 -3.17 -8.85 16.39
C LEU A 121 -1.74 -8.59 16.88
N ILE A 122 -1.31 -7.33 16.92
CA ILE A 122 -0.01 -6.92 17.48
C ILE A 122 0.09 -7.31 18.95
N LYS A 123 -0.95 -7.01 19.74
CA LYS A 123 -0.99 -7.36 21.17
C LYS A 123 -0.93 -8.88 21.39
N ALA A 124 -1.59 -9.67 20.55
CA ALA A 124 -1.62 -11.13 20.65
C ALA A 124 -0.23 -11.78 20.52
N VAL A 125 0.69 -11.16 19.77
CA VAL A 125 2.07 -11.64 19.58
C VAL A 125 3.10 -10.87 20.43
N THR A 126 2.63 -10.02 21.34
CA THR A 126 3.47 -9.22 22.24
C THR A 126 3.31 -9.67 23.68
N SER A 127 4.19 -10.54 24.16
CA SER A 127 4.26 -10.93 25.56
C SER A 127 4.99 -9.89 26.40
N LYS A 128 4.49 -9.61 27.62
CA LYS A 128 5.16 -8.74 28.60
C LYS A 128 6.55 -9.27 28.93
N GLY A 129 7.57 -8.41 28.83
CA GLY A 129 8.98 -8.74 29.00
C GLY A 129 9.61 -9.51 27.83
N GLY A 130 8.87 -9.74 26.74
CA GLY A 130 9.33 -10.54 25.60
C GLY A 130 10.12 -9.76 24.55
N THR A 131 10.64 -10.49 23.57
CA THR A 131 11.44 -9.94 22.45
C THR A 131 10.63 -8.96 21.60
N THR A 132 9.34 -9.25 21.33
CA THR A 132 8.45 -8.35 20.60
C THR A 132 8.27 -7.01 21.32
N GLU A 133 8.08 -7.03 22.64
CA GLU A 133 7.94 -5.79 23.42
C GLU A 133 9.22 -4.95 23.35
N ALA A 134 10.40 -5.58 23.44
CA ALA A 134 11.68 -4.89 23.31
C ALA A 134 11.82 -4.20 21.95
N ALA A 135 11.43 -4.87 20.86
CA ALA A 135 11.43 -4.28 19.52
C ALA A 135 10.46 -3.08 19.41
N PHE A 136 9.23 -3.20 19.92
CA PHE A 136 8.27 -2.10 19.90
C PHE A 136 8.72 -0.90 20.73
N ARG A 137 9.39 -1.10 21.87
CA ARG A 137 10.00 0.01 22.63
C ARG A 137 11.03 0.76 21.80
N ALA A 138 11.86 0.04 21.03
CA ALA A 138 12.82 0.67 20.11
C ALA A 138 12.14 1.39 18.94
N PHE A 139 11.06 0.82 18.38
CA PHE A 139 10.27 1.47 17.33
C PHE A 139 9.64 2.77 17.81
N THR A 140 9.06 2.79 19.02
CA THR A 140 8.49 4.00 19.62
C THR A 140 9.57 5.04 19.92
N ALA A 141 10.70 4.64 20.53
CA ALA A 141 11.78 5.56 20.84
C ALA A 141 12.40 6.21 19.59
N SER A 142 12.43 5.48 18.47
CA SER A 142 12.89 5.99 17.17
C SER A 142 11.82 6.71 16.35
N ARG A 143 10.59 6.80 16.86
CA ARG A 143 9.43 7.41 16.16
C ARG A 143 9.18 6.78 14.79
N LEU A 144 9.36 5.47 14.70
CA LEU A 144 9.29 4.74 13.43
C LEU A 144 7.92 4.92 12.75
N GLY A 145 6.84 4.86 13.52
CA GLY A 145 5.47 5.02 13.00
C GLY A 145 5.22 6.41 12.42
N GLU A 146 5.63 7.45 13.14
CA GLU A 146 5.50 8.84 12.70
C GLU A 146 6.36 9.12 11.47
N ASN A 147 7.59 8.61 11.45
CA ASN A 147 8.49 8.79 10.31
C ASN A 147 7.95 8.08 9.04
N LEU A 148 7.31 6.91 9.20
CA LEU A 148 6.66 6.22 8.09
C LEU A 148 5.46 7.03 7.55
N GLN A 149 4.64 7.61 8.43
CA GLN A 149 3.53 8.47 8.02
C GLN A 149 4.03 9.70 7.26
N GLU A 150 5.07 10.38 7.77
CA GLU A 150 5.64 11.55 7.10
C GLU A 150 6.23 11.21 5.72
N ALA A 151 6.88 10.05 5.58
CA ALA A 151 7.37 9.58 4.29
C ALA A 151 6.24 9.39 3.26
N ILE A 152 5.10 8.84 3.69
CA ILE A 152 3.91 8.68 2.83
C ILE A 152 3.31 10.04 2.49
N TYR A 153 3.24 10.98 3.43
CA TYR A 153 2.78 12.35 3.15
C TYR A 153 3.71 13.07 2.18
N ALA A 154 5.02 12.84 2.25
CA ALA A 154 5.95 13.38 1.25
C ALA A 154 5.65 12.84 -0.15
N ALA A 155 5.33 11.54 -0.29
CA ALA A 155 4.93 10.97 -1.57
C ALA A 155 3.61 11.57 -2.09
N GLN A 156 2.64 11.83 -1.20
CA GLN A 156 1.38 12.49 -1.55
C GLN A 156 1.63 13.92 -2.07
N ARG A 157 2.41 14.73 -1.33
CA ARG A 157 2.76 16.10 -1.75
C ARG A 157 3.39 16.09 -3.14
N ARG A 158 4.31 15.14 -3.38
CA ARG A 158 4.95 15.00 -4.69
C ARG A 158 3.97 14.60 -5.79
N ALA A 159 3.02 13.71 -5.51
CA ALA A 159 1.97 13.34 -6.47
C ALA A 159 1.11 14.55 -6.85
N THR A 160 0.72 15.38 -5.87
CA THR A 160 -0.03 16.61 -6.10
C THR A 160 0.76 17.63 -6.92
N GLU A 161 2.05 17.83 -6.64
CA GLU A 161 2.92 18.70 -7.44
C GLU A 161 2.97 18.26 -8.90
N LEU A 162 3.14 16.96 -9.15
CA LEU A 162 3.19 16.41 -10.51
C LEU A 162 1.86 16.59 -11.24
N SER A 163 0.74 16.32 -10.56
CA SER A 163 -0.62 16.48 -11.08
C SER A 163 -0.95 17.92 -11.46
N GLN A 164 -0.35 18.92 -10.81
CA GLN A 164 -0.51 20.35 -11.13
C GLN A 164 0.38 20.82 -12.27
N SER A 165 1.47 20.10 -12.55
CA SER A 165 2.40 20.40 -13.65
C SER A 165 2.02 19.78 -14.99
N GLU A 166 1.00 18.92 -15.01
CA GLU A 166 0.41 18.24 -16.18
C GLU A 166 -0.91 18.89 -16.65
#